data_AF-A0A932WK45-F1
#
_entry.id   AF-A0A932WK45-F1
#
_cell.length_a   1.000
_cell.length_b   1.000
_cell.length_c   1.000
_cell.angle_alpha   90.00
_cell.angle_beta   90.00
_cell.angle_gamma   90.00
#
_symmetry.space_group_name_H-M   'P 1'
#
loop_
_entity.id
_entity.type
_entity.pdbx_description
1 polymer ?
#
loop_
_entity_poly.entity_id
_entity_poly.type
_entity_poly.pdbx_seq_one_letter_code
_entity_poly.pdbx_strand_id
1 'polypeptide(L)'
;MQTQTPRIAVRELGHVSLFVRDLDAARGFYRDLLGLAETGTGKNGRIVFFSAGVHHHDVSCELARAEGPGPQAKGVPGLYHIAFDVGASLDDLATARAAVEAAGLVPFGETATSFSVRDPDGHEVELYVRGTA
;
A
#
# COMPACT_ATOMS: atom_id res chain seq x y z
N MET A 1 1.52 40.34 -22.89
CA MET A 1 2.29 39.63 -21.85
C MET A 1 1.46 38.46 -21.36
N GLN A 2 1.86 37.22 -21.62
CA GLN A 2 1.22 36.07 -20.98
C GLN A 2 1.75 35.97 -19.55
N THR A 3 0.89 36.14 -18.56
CA THR A 3 1.19 35.83 -17.16
C THR A 3 1.22 34.32 -17.01
N GLN A 4 2.42 33.77 -16.79
CA GLN A 4 2.55 32.35 -16.49
C GLN A 4 1.96 32.09 -15.09
N THR A 5 0.90 31.29 -15.02
CA THR A 5 0.32 30.87 -13.74
C THR A 5 1.40 30.17 -12.92
N PRO A 6 1.64 30.60 -11.67
CA PRO A 6 2.63 29.95 -10.82
C PRO A 6 2.26 28.47 -10.64
N ARG A 7 3.23 27.58 -10.83
CA ARG A 7 3.08 26.13 -10.66
C ARG A 7 3.96 25.63 -9.53
N ILE A 8 3.45 24.65 -8.80
CA ILE A 8 4.21 23.88 -7.82
C ILE A 8 4.99 22.79 -8.55
N ALA A 9 6.27 22.63 -8.21
CA ALA A 9 7.11 21.53 -8.71
C ALA A 9 7.12 20.38 -7.71
N VAL A 10 6.18 19.44 -7.84
CA VAL A 10 6.18 18.20 -7.06
C VAL A 10 7.40 17.36 -7.46
N ARG A 11 8.12 16.85 -6.47
CA ARG A 11 9.35 16.04 -6.69
C ARG A 11 9.05 14.55 -6.74
N GLU A 12 8.18 14.08 -5.86
CA GLU A 12 7.80 12.68 -5.71
C GLU A 12 6.52 12.57 -4.87
N LEU A 13 5.92 11.38 -4.86
CA LEU A 13 4.88 11.01 -3.89
C LEU A 13 5.58 10.58 -2.59
N GLY A 14 5.30 11.26 -1.47
CA GLY A 14 5.98 10.96 -0.20
C GLY A 14 5.39 9.80 0.59
N HIS A 15 4.07 9.71 0.74
CA HIS A 15 3.40 8.61 1.44
C HIS A 15 1.90 8.57 1.14
N VAL A 16 1.27 7.44 1.46
CA VAL A 16 -0.19 7.28 1.51
C VAL A 16 -0.62 7.00 2.94
N SER A 17 -1.72 7.60 3.38
CA SER A 17 -2.30 7.38 4.71
C SER A 17 -3.64 6.68 4.60
N LEU A 18 -3.78 5.54 5.26
CA LEU A 18 -4.96 4.71 5.27
C LEU A 18 -5.63 4.78 6.63
N PHE A 19 -6.96 4.87 6.65
CA PHE A 19 -7.71 4.53 7.84
C PHE A 19 -7.89 3.02 7.92
N VAL A 20 -7.60 2.46 9.10
CA VAL A 20 -7.70 1.04 9.41
C VAL A 20 -8.55 0.83 10.65
N ARG A 21 -9.17 -0.36 10.76
CA ARG A 21 -9.96 -0.74 11.94
C ARG A 21 -9.09 -1.29 13.07
N ASP A 22 -7.96 -1.90 12.73
CA ASP A 22 -7.09 -2.61 13.66
C ASP A 22 -5.62 -2.43 13.24
N LEU A 23 -4.80 -1.83 14.13
CA LEU A 23 -3.39 -1.58 13.85
C LEU A 23 -2.54 -2.85 13.90
N ASP A 24 -2.95 -3.86 14.67
CA ASP A 24 -2.21 -5.11 14.76
C ASP A 24 -2.49 -6.00 13.55
N ALA A 25 -3.71 -5.98 13.03
CA ALA A 25 -4.02 -6.55 11.73
C ALA A 25 -3.21 -5.85 10.62
N ALA A 26 -3.15 -4.51 10.64
CA ALA A 26 -2.33 -3.75 9.70
C ALA A 26 -0.84 -4.11 9.81
N ARG A 27 -0.28 -4.29 11.01
CA ARG A 27 1.10 -4.78 11.20
C ARG A 27 1.30 -6.18 10.61
N GLY A 28 0.37 -7.09 10.86
CA GLY A 28 0.43 -8.45 10.30
C GLY A 28 0.53 -8.43 8.77
N PHE A 29 -0.20 -7.53 8.12
CA PHE A 29 -0.14 -7.38 6.66
C PHE A 29 1.10 -6.61 6.19
N TYR A 30 1.29 -5.36 6.61
CA TYR A 30 2.32 -4.48 6.05
C TYR A 30 3.73 -4.81 6.54
N ARG A 31 3.91 -5.15 7.82
CA ARG A 31 5.22 -5.46 8.39
C ARG A 31 5.56 -6.93 8.24
N ASP A 32 4.66 -7.81 8.67
CA ASP A 32 4.99 -9.24 8.80
C ASP A 32 4.88 -9.98 7.46
N LEU A 33 3.86 -9.69 6.64
CA LEU A 33 3.69 -10.32 5.33
C LEU A 33 4.45 -9.58 4.21
N LEU A 34 4.28 -8.26 4.07
CA LEU A 34 4.95 -7.49 3.01
C LEU A 34 6.40 -7.08 3.35
N GLY A 35 6.83 -7.29 4.60
CA GLY A 35 8.21 -7.02 5.01
C GLY A 35 8.56 -5.53 5.13
N LEU A 36 7.58 -4.61 5.17
CA LEU A 36 7.87 -3.18 5.36
C LEU A 36 8.39 -2.92 6.78
N ALA A 37 9.37 -2.03 6.89
CA ALA A 37 9.91 -1.63 8.18
C ALA A 37 8.92 -0.74 8.94
N GLU A 38 8.54 -1.11 10.16
CA GLU A 38 7.83 -0.22 11.09
C GLU A 38 8.80 0.85 11.59
N THR A 39 8.62 2.10 11.14
CA THR A 39 9.55 3.20 11.46
C THR A 39 9.14 4.03 12.68
N GLY A 40 7.94 3.78 13.21
CA GLY A 40 7.50 4.36 14.46
C GLY A 40 5.99 4.44 14.61
N THR A 41 5.56 5.16 15.64
CA THR A 41 4.13 5.40 15.92
C THR A 41 3.84 6.88 16.12
N GLY A 42 2.59 7.27 15.91
CA GLY A 42 2.12 8.66 16.02
C GLY A 42 0.80 8.79 16.76
N LYS A 43 0.44 10.03 17.14
CA LYS A 43 -0.82 10.36 17.83
C LYS A 43 -1.13 9.43 19.02
N ASN A 44 -0.16 9.27 19.92
CA ASN A 44 -0.25 8.39 21.09
C ASN A 44 -0.59 6.93 20.73
N GLY A 45 0.08 6.39 19.72
CA GLY A 45 -0.09 4.99 19.29
C GLY A 45 -1.29 4.76 18.36
N ARG A 46 -1.98 5.81 17.90
CA ARG A 46 -3.10 5.68 16.95
C ARG A 46 -2.68 5.53 15.50
N ILE A 47 -1.40 5.81 15.20
CA ILE A 47 -0.82 5.66 13.86
C ILE A 47 0.39 4.74 13.96
N VAL A 48 0.55 3.86 12.99
CA VAL A 48 1.79 3.14 12.70
C VAL A 48 2.31 3.57 11.32
N PHE A 49 3.64 3.69 11.20
CA PHE A 49 4.33 4.11 9.97
C PHE A 49 5.16 2.96 9.40
N PHE A 50 5.07 2.72 8.10
CA PHE A 50 5.77 1.66 7.38
C PHE A 50 6.62 2.22 6.23
N SER A 51 7.79 1.63 6.00
CA SER A 51 8.73 2.03 4.93
C SER A 51 9.24 0.84 4.13
N ALA A 52 9.33 1.01 2.81
CA ALA A 52 10.05 0.16 1.86
C ALA A 52 11.54 0.54 1.75
N GLY A 53 12.00 1.50 2.53
CA GLY A 53 13.41 1.90 2.66
C GLY A 53 13.82 3.17 1.91
N VAL A 54 12.91 3.80 1.16
CA VAL A 54 13.19 5.03 0.39
C VAL A 54 12.85 6.29 1.20
N HIS A 55 11.67 6.31 1.83
CA HIS A 55 11.22 7.41 2.69
C HIS A 55 11.23 7.01 4.16
N HIS A 56 11.10 7.99 5.08
CA HIS A 56 10.84 7.67 6.50
C HIS A 56 9.61 6.78 6.66
N HIS A 57 8.60 6.99 5.82
CA HIS A 57 7.46 6.08 5.66
C HIS A 57 6.86 6.28 4.29
N ASP A 58 6.42 5.18 3.68
CA ASP A 58 5.71 5.13 2.40
C ASP A 58 4.20 4.93 2.64
N VAL A 59 3.83 4.24 3.72
CA VAL A 59 2.45 4.06 4.16
C VAL A 59 2.30 4.36 5.65
N SER A 60 1.22 5.02 6.03
CA SER A 60 0.78 5.11 7.42
C SER A 60 -0.63 4.57 7.59
N CYS A 61 -0.86 3.87 8.70
CA CYS A 61 -2.17 3.34 9.05
C CYS A 61 -2.65 4.03 10.33
N GLU A 62 -3.73 4.82 10.24
CA GLU A 62 -4.38 5.51 11.36
C GLU A 62 -5.65 4.76 11.78
N LEU A 63 -5.85 4.57 13.08
CA LEU A 63 -7.13 4.07 13.59
C LEU A 63 -8.27 4.99 13.19
N ALA A 64 -9.26 4.41 12.48
CA ALA A 64 -10.49 5.08 12.11
C ALA A 64 -11.18 5.70 13.35
N ARG A 65 -11.85 6.84 13.13
CA ARG A 65 -12.53 7.60 14.21
C ARG A 65 -14.03 7.33 14.28
N ALA A 66 -14.56 6.69 13.25
CA ALA A 66 -15.93 6.25 13.16
C ALA A 66 -15.94 4.89 12.48
N GLU A 67 -16.88 4.04 12.89
CA GLU A 67 -17.23 2.88 12.09
C GLU A 67 -17.88 3.37 10.79
N GLY A 68 -17.45 2.80 9.68
CA GLY A 68 -17.93 3.14 8.35
C GLY A 68 -17.85 1.93 7.44
N PRO A 69 -18.44 2.01 6.24
CA PRO A 69 -18.19 0.98 5.25
C PRO A 69 -16.69 0.86 5.00
N GLY A 70 -16.25 -0.33 4.56
CA GLY A 70 -14.90 -0.54 4.07
C GLY A 70 -14.60 0.35 2.83
N PRO A 71 -13.57 0.00 2.04
CA PRO A 71 -13.17 0.77 0.87
C PRO A 71 -14.36 1.12 -0.03
N GLN A 72 -14.23 2.27 -0.69
CA GLN A 72 -15.27 2.78 -1.60
C GLN A 72 -15.66 1.73 -2.64
N ALA A 73 -16.93 1.74 -3.05
CA ALA A 73 -17.41 0.86 -4.11
C ALA A 73 -16.59 1.04 -5.40
N LYS A 74 -16.44 -0.04 -6.17
CA LYS A 74 -15.76 0.07 -7.47
C LYS A 74 -16.49 1.07 -8.38
N GLY A 75 -15.73 1.89 -9.09
CA GLY A 75 -16.25 2.82 -10.09
C GLY A 75 -16.71 4.19 -9.56
N VAL A 76 -16.51 4.50 -8.27
CA VAL A 76 -16.71 5.85 -7.73
C VAL A 76 -15.37 6.50 -7.33
N PRO A 77 -15.27 7.84 -7.29
CA PRO A 77 -14.06 8.51 -6.80
C PRO A 77 -13.69 8.08 -5.38
N GLY A 78 -12.41 7.76 -5.18
CA GLY A 78 -11.84 7.28 -3.93
C GLY A 78 -10.42 6.73 -4.14
N LEU A 79 -9.80 6.22 -3.08
CA LEU A 79 -8.57 5.44 -3.24
C LEU A 79 -8.90 4.16 -4.00
N TYR A 80 -8.31 4.00 -5.18
CA TYR A 80 -8.51 2.81 -6.00
C TYR A 80 -7.59 1.67 -5.53
N HIS A 81 -6.27 1.86 -5.60
CA HIS A 81 -5.26 0.95 -5.06
C HIS A 81 -3.96 1.70 -4.74
N ILE A 82 -3.07 1.04 -4.01
CA ILE A 82 -1.64 1.39 -3.88
C ILE A 82 -0.80 0.25 -4.46
N ALA A 83 0.37 0.57 -5.01
CA ALA A 83 1.23 -0.43 -5.67
C ALA A 83 2.63 -0.45 -5.04
N PHE A 84 3.14 -1.66 -4.76
CA PHE A 84 4.49 -1.89 -4.26
C PHE A 84 5.30 -2.68 -5.27
N ASP A 85 6.51 -2.19 -5.52
CA ASP A 85 7.54 -2.96 -6.24
C ASP A 85 8.07 -4.05 -5.31
N VAL A 86 7.92 -5.31 -5.71
CA VAL A 86 8.37 -6.48 -4.95
C VAL A 86 9.56 -7.20 -5.58
N GLY A 87 10.13 -6.68 -6.68
CA GLY A 87 11.28 -7.30 -7.32
C GLY A 87 11.50 -6.93 -8.78
N ALA A 88 12.44 -7.63 -9.42
CA ALA A 88 12.88 -7.34 -10.78
C ALA A 88 12.58 -8.48 -11.76
N SER A 89 11.97 -9.58 -11.30
CA SER A 89 11.76 -10.78 -12.08
C SER A 89 10.40 -11.43 -11.82
N LEU A 90 9.95 -12.27 -12.76
CA LEU A 90 8.74 -13.06 -12.57
C LEU A 90 8.88 -14.09 -11.43
N ASP A 91 10.11 -14.50 -11.10
CA ASP A 91 10.38 -15.38 -9.96
C ASP A 91 10.16 -14.65 -8.62
N ASP A 92 10.50 -13.37 -8.53
CA ASP A 92 10.18 -12.52 -7.37
C ASP A 92 8.66 -12.40 -7.23
N LEU A 93 7.95 -12.16 -8.34
CA LEU A 93 6.49 -12.08 -8.35
C LEU A 93 5.85 -13.42 -7.92
N ALA A 94 6.37 -14.55 -8.40
CA ALA A 94 5.90 -15.88 -8.01
C ALA A 94 6.14 -16.15 -6.52
N THR A 95 7.28 -15.70 -5.98
CA THR A 95 7.60 -15.79 -4.54
C THR A 95 6.63 -14.97 -3.71
N ALA A 96 6.35 -13.73 -4.12
CA ALA A 96 5.36 -12.88 -3.46
C ALA A 96 3.96 -13.51 -3.51
N ARG A 97 3.57 -14.09 -4.65
CA ARG A 97 2.28 -14.78 -4.82
C ARG A 97 2.14 -15.96 -3.86
N ALA A 98 3.16 -16.81 -3.78
CA ALA A 98 3.17 -17.94 -2.87
C ALA A 98 3.07 -17.50 -1.39
N ALA A 99 3.74 -16.41 -1.01
CA ALA A 99 3.67 -15.86 0.35
C ALA A 99 2.27 -15.37 0.72
N VAL A 100 1.60 -14.63 -0.17
CA VAL A 100 0.23 -14.14 0.10
C VAL A 100 -0.80 -15.28 0.13
N GLU A 101 -0.66 -16.28 -0.75
CA GLU A 101 -1.53 -17.47 -0.76
C GLU A 101 -1.34 -18.30 0.52
N ALA A 102 -0.09 -18.46 0.99
CA ALA A 102 0.22 -19.14 2.25
C ALA A 102 -0.36 -18.39 3.48
N ALA A 103 -0.48 -17.06 3.39
CA ALA A 103 -1.16 -16.23 4.39
C ALA A 103 -2.70 -16.27 4.27
N GLY A 104 -3.25 -17.04 3.33
CA GLY A 104 -4.70 -17.20 3.13
C GLY A 104 -5.37 -16.06 2.36
N LEU A 105 -4.58 -15.18 1.71
CA LEU A 105 -5.10 -14.15 0.83
C LEU A 105 -5.37 -14.73 -0.57
N VAL A 106 -6.34 -14.14 -1.27
CA VAL A 106 -6.71 -14.54 -2.63
C VAL A 106 -6.23 -13.46 -3.60
N PRO A 107 -5.21 -13.76 -4.44
CA PRO A 107 -4.79 -12.85 -5.51
C PRO A 107 -5.90 -12.60 -6.53
N PHE A 108 -5.91 -11.42 -7.13
CA PHE A 108 -6.80 -11.04 -8.21
C PHE A 108 -6.19 -9.95 -9.09
N GLY A 109 -6.84 -9.57 -10.19
CA GLY A 109 -6.38 -8.48 -11.04
C GLY A 109 -5.03 -8.75 -11.73
N GLU A 110 -4.75 -10.02 -11.99
CA GLU A 110 -3.46 -10.48 -12.51
C GLU A 110 -3.12 -9.88 -13.88
N THR A 111 -1.86 -9.44 -14.03
CA THR A 111 -1.25 -9.03 -15.29
C THR A 111 -0.02 -9.90 -15.55
N ALA A 112 0.73 -9.61 -16.62
CA ALA A 112 1.99 -10.30 -16.88
C ALA A 112 3.06 -10.03 -15.80
N THR A 113 2.97 -8.92 -15.06
CA THR A 113 4.02 -8.45 -14.13
C THR A 113 3.47 -7.96 -12.78
N SER A 114 2.20 -8.22 -12.48
CA SER A 114 1.58 -7.83 -11.21
C SER A 114 0.37 -8.69 -10.85
N PHE A 115 0.00 -8.65 -9.57
CA PHE A 115 -1.30 -9.08 -9.07
C PHE A 115 -1.68 -8.22 -7.87
N SER A 116 -2.96 -8.19 -7.53
CA SER A 116 -3.50 -7.47 -6.37
C SER A 116 -3.96 -8.42 -5.28
N VAL A 117 -3.87 -7.96 -4.04
CA VAL A 117 -4.51 -8.55 -2.86
C VAL A 117 -5.29 -7.47 -2.11
N ARG A 118 -6.09 -7.88 -1.12
CA ARG A 118 -6.73 -6.95 -0.19
C ARG A 118 -6.00 -6.97 1.14
N ASP A 119 -5.76 -5.78 1.69
CA ASP A 119 -5.35 -5.65 3.08
C ASP A 119 -6.51 -6.04 4.03
N PRO A 120 -6.29 -6.09 5.36
CA PRO A 120 -7.32 -6.45 6.33
C PRO A 120 -8.57 -5.55 6.31
N ASP A 121 -8.41 -4.30 5.83
CA ASP A 121 -9.48 -3.34 5.68
C ASP A 121 -10.15 -3.38 4.30
N GLY A 122 -9.62 -4.15 3.36
CA GLY A 122 -10.15 -4.35 2.02
C GLY A 122 -9.50 -3.46 0.96
N HIS A 123 -8.56 -2.60 1.33
CA HIS A 123 -7.83 -1.72 0.41
C HIS A 123 -7.08 -2.58 -0.61
N GLU A 124 -7.14 -2.18 -1.87
CA GLU A 124 -6.45 -2.91 -2.93
C GLU A 124 -4.96 -2.55 -2.91
N VAL A 125 -4.13 -3.59 -2.79
CA VAL A 125 -2.67 -3.51 -2.78
C VAL A 125 -2.15 -4.32 -3.96
N GLU A 126 -1.62 -3.63 -4.97
CA GLU A 126 -0.94 -4.24 -6.11
C GLU A 126 0.51 -4.55 -5.73
N LEU A 127 0.93 -5.78 -6.00
CA LEU A 127 2.33 -6.21 -5.94
C LEU A 127 2.80 -6.40 -7.38
N TYR A 128 3.81 -5.62 -7.78
CA TYR A 128 4.34 -5.67 -9.14
C TYR A 128 5.84 -5.86 -9.13
N VAL A 129 6.37 -6.34 -10.26
CA VAL A 129 7.80 -6.36 -10.51
C VAL A 129 8.11 -5.46 -11.68
N ARG A 130 9.24 -4.76 -11.60
CA ARG A 130 9.77 -4.03 -12.75
C ARG A 130 10.26 -5.07 -13.75
N GLY A 131 9.67 -5.11 -14.96
CA GLY A 131 10.22 -5.91 -16.04
C GLY A 131 11.68 -5.56 -16.25
N THR A 132 12.54 -6.55 -16.46
CA THR A 132 13.96 -6.32 -16.77
C THR A 132 14.04 -5.41 -17.99
N ALA A 133 14.67 -4.24 -17.82
CA ALA A 133 15.02 -3.36 -18.92
C ALA A 133 16.04 -4.03 -19.86
#